data_AF-A0AAE0JRF2-F1
#
_entry.id   AF-A0AAE0JRF2-F1
#
_cell.length_a   1.000
_cell.length_b   1.000
_cell.length_c   1.000
_cell.angle_alpha   90.00
_cell.angle_beta   90.00
_cell.angle_gamma   90.00
#
_symmetry.space_group_name_H-M   'P 1'
#
loop_
_entity.id
_entity.type
_entity.pdbx_description
1 polymer ?
#
loop_
_entity_poly.entity_id
_entity_poly.type
_entity_poly.pdbx_seq_one_letter_code
_entity_poly.pdbx_strand_id
1 'polypeptide(L)'
;EQNPKVIYDLIKKVLPRVTQEAVMDYIIEYSIIDRTTFGKMQDFLTRLRYLYKKIEELKAGVIEVYYTNLLVVKLKKTYPDRFLF
;
A
#
# COMPACT_ATOMS: atom_id res chain seq x y z
N GLU A 1 -9.55 -2.61 -39.35
CA GLU A 1 -8.93 -1.59 -38.48
C GLU A 1 -9.38 -1.80 -37.05
N GLN A 2 -8.47 -2.05 -36.11
CA GLN A 2 -8.82 -2.19 -34.69
C GLN A 2 -9.08 -0.80 -34.10
N ASN A 3 -10.33 -0.51 -33.75
CA ASN A 3 -10.75 0.78 -33.24
C ASN A 3 -10.14 1.02 -31.84
N PRO A 4 -9.21 1.98 -31.66
CA PRO A 4 -8.50 2.19 -30.41
C PRO A 4 -9.42 2.55 -29.24
N LYS A 5 -10.58 3.18 -29.52
CA LYS A 5 -11.60 3.47 -28.51
C LYS A 5 -12.20 2.21 -27.90
N VAL A 6 -12.44 1.18 -28.72
CA VAL A 6 -13.02 -0.09 -28.26
C VAL A 6 -12.05 -0.82 -27.34
N ILE A 7 -10.76 -0.82 -27.68
CA ILE A 7 -9.70 -1.38 -26.82
C ILE A 7 -9.63 -0.60 -25.50
N TYR A 8 -9.66 0.73 -25.55
CA TYR A 8 -9.63 1.58 -24.36
C TYR A 8 -10.85 1.38 -23.45
N ASP A 9 -12.05 1.24 -24.03
CA ASP A 9 -13.27 0.97 -23.29
C ASP A 9 -13.31 -0.45 -22.70
N LEU A 10 -12.71 -1.43 -23.40
CA LEU A 10 -12.49 -2.77 -22.86
C LEU A 10 -11.49 -2.74 -21.70
N ILE A 11 -10.37 -2.02 -21.83
CA ILE A 11 -9.40 -1.84 -20.75
C ILE A 11 -10.05 -1.15 -19.55
N LYS A 12 -10.93 -0.16 -19.75
CA LYS A 12 -11.70 0.48 -18.67
C LYS A 12 -12.72 -0.46 -18.00
N LYS A 13 -13.31 -1.40 -18.75
CA LYS A 13 -14.22 -2.42 -18.21
C LYS A 13 -13.46 -3.54 -17.47
N VAL A 14 -12.21 -3.79 -17.87
CA VAL A 14 -11.31 -4.81 -17.29
C VAL A 14 -10.47 -4.23 -16.14
N LEU A 15 -10.22 -2.92 -16.13
CA LEU A 15 -9.73 -2.20 -14.96
C LEU A 15 -10.68 -2.53 -13.82
N PRO A 16 -10.24 -3.32 -12.84
CA PRO A 16 -11.16 -3.82 -11.84
C PRO A 16 -11.78 -2.59 -11.20
N ARG A 17 -13.12 -2.50 -11.22
CA ARG A 17 -13.81 -1.92 -10.07
C ARG A 17 -13.15 -2.61 -8.90
N VAL A 18 -12.28 -1.90 -8.18
CA VAL A 18 -11.44 -2.52 -7.15
C VAL A 18 -12.41 -3.26 -6.25
N THR A 19 -12.39 -4.59 -6.34
CA THR A 19 -13.36 -5.41 -5.62
C THR A 19 -13.09 -5.19 -4.14
N GLN A 20 -14.11 -5.30 -3.29
CA GLN A 20 -13.89 -5.21 -1.84
C GLN A 20 -12.78 -6.17 -1.37
N GLU A 21 -12.65 -7.32 -2.03
CA GLU A 21 -11.56 -8.28 -1.86
C GLU A 21 -10.18 -7.66 -2.12
N ALA A 22 -9.98 -6.99 -3.25
CA ALA A 22 -8.73 -6.31 -3.56
C ALA A 22 -8.42 -5.16 -2.57
N VAL A 23 -9.45 -4.46 -2.06
CA VAL A 23 -9.27 -3.47 -0.99
C VAL A 23 -8.77 -4.15 0.30
N MET A 24 -9.40 -5.26 0.67
CA MET A 24 -9.03 -6.02 1.86
C MET A 24 -7.61 -6.57 1.76
N ASP A 25 -7.17 -7.05 0.59
CA ASP A 25 -5.80 -7.52 0.39
C ASP A 25 -4.76 -6.42 0.67
N TYR A 26 -5.02 -5.19 0.19
CA TYR A 26 -4.13 -4.07 0.49
C TYR A 26 -4.11 -3.70 1.97
N ILE A 27 -5.27 -3.71 2.64
CA ILE A 27 -5.36 -3.42 4.08
C ILE A 27 -4.64 -4.49 4.90
N ILE A 28 -4.84 -5.77 4.56
CA ILE A 28 -4.17 -6.89 5.22
C ILE A 28 -2.68 -6.75 5.06
N GLU A 29 -2.18 -6.58 3.83
CA GLU A 29 -0.76 -6.42 3.57
C GLU A 29 -0.18 -5.21 4.34
N TYR A 30 -0.90 -4.09 4.32
CA TYR A 30 -0.50 -2.89 5.05
C TYR A 30 -0.38 -3.14 6.57
N SER A 31 -1.28 -3.91 7.16
CA SER A 31 -1.23 -4.22 8.60
C SER A 31 -0.05 -5.14 8.97
N ILE A 32 0.29 -6.11 8.10
CA ILE A 32 1.30 -7.13 8.38
C ILE A 32 2.69 -6.81 7.82
N ILE A 33 2.84 -5.80 6.97
CA ILE A 33 4.13 -5.43 6.37
C ILE A 33 5.21 -5.28 7.43
N ASP A 34 6.37 -5.88 7.20
CA ASP A 34 7.49 -5.90 8.15
C ASP A 34 8.72 -5.34 7.45
N ARG A 35 9.49 -4.49 8.14
CA ARG A 35 10.72 -3.93 7.58
C ARG A 35 11.75 -5.02 7.32
N THR A 36 11.77 -6.10 8.09
CA THR A 36 12.76 -7.19 7.97
C THR A 36 12.66 -8.00 6.67
N THR A 37 11.52 -7.98 5.97
CA THR A 37 11.34 -8.71 4.70
C THR A 37 11.96 -8.00 3.50
N PHE A 38 12.51 -6.79 3.68
CA PHE A 38 13.11 -6.00 2.62
C PHE A 38 14.63 -5.89 2.80
N GLY A 39 15.39 -6.11 1.73
CA GLY A 39 16.85 -5.94 1.76
C GLY A 39 17.27 -4.49 2.00
N LYS A 40 16.54 -3.52 1.42
CA LYS A 40 16.83 -2.08 1.54
C LYS A 40 15.69 -1.32 2.21
N MET A 41 16.03 -0.27 2.94
CA MET A 41 15.06 0.63 3.56
C MET A 41 14.16 1.30 2.51
N GLN A 42 14.74 1.68 1.37
CA GLN A 42 14.01 2.34 0.30
C GLN A 42 12.89 1.44 -0.27
N ASP A 43 13.12 0.14 -0.37
CA ASP A 43 12.13 -0.81 -0.90
C ASP A 43 10.94 -0.93 0.06
N PHE A 44 11.22 -1.01 1.37
CA PHE A 44 10.20 -1.00 2.41
C PHE A 44 9.37 0.29 2.38
N LEU A 45 10.01 1.46 2.36
CA LEU A 45 9.31 2.75 2.32
C LEU A 45 8.48 2.91 1.04
N THR A 46 9.01 2.46 -0.10
CA THR A 46 8.30 2.47 -1.39
C THR A 46 7.04 1.62 -1.32
N ARG A 47 7.14 0.40 -0.79
CA ARG A 47 5.98 -0.50 -0.69
C ARG A 47 4.96 0.01 0.30
N LEU A 48 5.38 0.50 1.48
CA LEU A 48 4.49 1.06 2.48
C LEU A 48 3.71 2.26 1.93
N ARG A 49 4.39 3.18 1.23
CA ARG A 49 3.76 4.34 0.60
C ARG A 49 2.81 3.95 -0.52
N TYR A 50 3.15 2.92 -1.30
CA TYR A 50 2.26 2.38 -2.33
C TYR A 50 0.96 1.85 -1.72
N LEU A 51 1.05 1.04 -0.67
CA LEU A 51 -0.11 0.48 0.03
C LEU A 51 -0.99 1.58 0.62
N TYR A 52 -0.39 2.58 1.28
CA TYR A 52 -1.11 3.73 1.81
C TYR A 52 -1.90 4.47 0.71
N LYS A 53 -1.25 4.81 -0.40
CA LYS A 53 -1.92 5.47 -1.54
C LYS A 53 -3.07 4.65 -2.09
N LYS A 54 -2.92 3.32 -2.19
CA LYS A 54 -4.00 2.47 -2.67
C LYS A 54 -5.19 2.47 -1.72
N ILE A 55 -4.95 2.35 -0.43
CA ILE A 55 -6.01 2.38 0.59
C ILE A 55 -6.70 3.76 0.62
N GLU A 56 -5.94 4.85 0.43
CA GLU A 56 -6.45 6.22 0.33
C GLU A 56 -7.30 6.44 -0.94
N GLU A 57 -6.82 6.02 -2.11
CA GLU A 57 -7.57 6.02 -3.39
C GLU A 57 -8.93 5.30 -3.26
N LEU A 58 -8.97 4.28 -2.41
CA LEU A 58 -10.15 3.46 -2.14
C LEU A 58 -11.06 4.04 -1.05
N LYS A 59 -10.72 5.21 -0.49
CA LYS A 59 -11.46 5.89 0.59
C LYS A 59 -11.75 4.98 1.79
N ALA A 60 -10.85 4.03 2.06
CA ALA A 60 -11.00 3.06 3.15
C ALA A 60 -10.66 3.62 4.55
N GLY A 61 -10.63 4.96 4.71
CA GLY A 61 -10.57 5.61 6.03
C GLY A 61 -9.19 5.67 6.69
N VAL A 62 -8.09 5.35 5.98
CA VAL A 62 -6.75 5.46 6.55
C VAL A 62 -6.27 6.91 6.49
N ILE A 63 -6.23 7.56 7.65
CA ILE A 63 -5.70 8.90 7.86
C ILE A 63 -4.16 8.84 7.88
N GLU A 64 -3.49 9.89 7.39
CA GLU A 64 -2.02 10.02 7.37
C GLU A 64 -1.35 9.69 8.72
N VAL A 65 -2.01 10.00 9.84
CA VAL A 65 -1.55 9.65 11.19
C VAL A 65 -1.31 8.14 11.36
N TYR A 66 -2.16 7.29 10.77
CA TYR A 66 -1.98 5.84 10.82
C TYR A 66 -0.76 5.37 10.02
N TYR A 67 -0.45 6.06 8.91
CA TYR A 67 0.76 5.80 8.14
C TYR A 67 2.02 6.07 8.94
N THR A 68 2.08 7.24 9.58
CA THR A 68 3.21 7.61 10.43
C THR A 68 3.35 6.67 11.63
N ASN A 69 2.24 6.33 12.30
CA ASN A 69 2.25 5.41 13.44
C ASN A 69 2.72 4.01 13.03
N LEU A 70 2.19 3.45 11.93
CA LEU A 70 2.60 2.15 11.44
C LEU A 70 4.10 2.16 11.08
N LEU A 71 4.56 3.17 10.36
CA LEU A 71 5.97 3.33 10.01
C LEU A 71 6.85 3.33 11.27
N VAL A 72 6.52 4.15 12.27
CA VAL A 72 7.27 4.23 13.53
C VAL A 72 7.26 2.90 14.27
N VAL A 73 6.12 2.22 14.36
CA VAL A 73 6.01 0.91 15.03
C VAL A 73 6.91 -0.13 14.35
N LYS A 74 6.87 -0.22 13.01
CA LYS A 74 7.68 -1.20 12.27
C LYS A 74 9.17 -0.88 12.36
N LEU A 75 9.54 0.40 12.34
CA LEU A 75 10.94 0.83 12.53
C LEU A 75 11.43 0.57 13.95
N LYS A 76 10.64 0.89 14.99
CA LYS A 76 10.96 0.61 16.39
C LYS A 76 11.17 -0.89 16.63
N LYS A 77 10.29 -1.72 16.06
CA LYS A 77 10.42 -3.19 16.14
C LYS A 77 11.74 -3.67 15.53
N THR A 78 12.19 -3.06 14.44
CA THR A 78 13.37 -3.51 13.68
C THR A 78 14.68 -2.93 14.20
N TYR A 79 14.65 -1.70 14.73
CA TYR A 79 15.83 -0.97 15.19
C TYR A 79 15.61 -0.43 16.60
N PRO A 80 15.32 -1.27 17.60
CA PRO A 80 14.92 -0.83 18.94
C PRO A 80 15.97 0.10 19.57
N ASP A 81 17.26 -0.19 19.37
CA ASP A 81 18.38 0.57 19.94
C ASP A 81 18.45 2.02 19.45
N ARG A 82 17.83 2.34 18.30
CA ARG A 82 17.78 3.71 17.76
C ARG A 82 16.68 4.56 18.39
N PHE A 83 15.81 3.96 19.18
CA PHE A 83 14.66 4.62 19.82
C PHE A 83 14.73 4.60 21.35
N LEU A 84 15.83 4.08 21.91
CA LEU A 84 16.16 4.21 23.32
C LEU A 84 16.82 5.58 23.54
N PHE A 85 16.00 6.59 23.83
CA PHE A 85 16.43 7.86 24.41
C PHE A 85 15.62 8.09 25.69
#